data_AF-A0A5R8QIC2-F1
#
_entry.id   AF-A0A5R8QIC2-F1
#
_cell.length_a   1.000
_cell.length_b   1.000
_cell.length_c   1.000
_cell.angle_alpha   90.00
_cell.angle_beta   90.00
_cell.angle_gamma   90.00
#
_symmetry.space_group_name_H-M   'P 1'
#
loop_
_entity.id
_entity.type
_entity.pdbx_description
1 polymer ?
#
loop_
_entity_poly.entity_id
_entity_poly.type
_entity_poly.pdbx_seq_one_letter_code
_entity_poly.pdbx_strand_id
1 'polypeptide(L)'
;MAEKPITPSRRAMLAGLAAAPVAGLPVIAGTVASDDPIFAAIAEQRRCNALADEALVACIRIIEEDAAQDAIEEAEDAFSEKNKAYFDAEIAALSTRPMTFAGALALLAFLAEHLEGPHSDPGEDYPEPLLGAVHNALAVIQREAQS
;
A
#
# COMPACT_ATOMS: atom_id res chain seq x y z
N MET A 1 24.93 13.06 19.53
CA MET A 1 24.05 11.88 19.60
C MET A 1 22.72 12.32 19.02
N ALA A 2 22.41 11.96 17.78
CA ALA A 2 21.16 12.31 17.12
C ALA A 2 20.11 11.25 17.46
N GLU A 3 18.93 11.68 17.94
CA GLU A 3 17.78 10.81 18.16
C GLU A 3 17.33 10.21 16.82
N LYS A 4 17.21 8.88 16.79
CA LYS A 4 16.70 8.14 15.63
C LYS A 4 15.20 8.43 15.53
N PRO A 5 14.69 8.98 14.42
CA PRO A 5 13.26 9.24 14.28
C PRO A 5 12.49 7.90 14.35
N ILE A 6 11.47 7.86 15.20
CA ILE A 6 10.59 6.70 15.35
C ILE A 6 9.63 6.71 14.16
N THR A 7 9.96 5.97 13.11
CA THR A 7 9.02 5.65 12.04
C THR A 7 7.91 4.77 12.62
N PRO A 8 6.62 5.12 12.50
CA PRO A 8 5.53 4.29 13.00
C PRO A 8 5.54 2.94 12.28
N SER A 9 5.55 1.84 13.03
CA SER A 9 5.59 0.48 12.45
C SER A 9 4.24 0.10 11.86
N ARG A 10 4.26 -0.68 10.77
CA ARG A 10 3.06 -1.15 10.03
C ARG A 10 2.03 -1.85 10.93
N ARG A 11 2.48 -2.50 12.01
CA ARG A 11 1.63 -3.12 13.06
C ARG A 11 0.76 -2.10 13.81
N ALA A 12 1.25 -0.89 14.03
CA ALA A 12 0.47 0.16 14.70
C ALA A 12 -0.67 0.68 13.80
N MET A 13 -0.47 0.66 12.48
CA MET A 13 -1.49 1.09 11.51
C MET A 13 -2.64 0.08 11.40
N LEU A 14 -2.35 -1.22 11.31
CA LEU A 14 -3.38 -2.27 11.20
C LEU A 14 -4.21 -2.43 12.48
N ALA A 15 -3.63 -2.22 13.66
CA ALA A 15 -4.36 -2.22 14.92
C ALA A 15 -5.46 -1.13 14.96
N GLY A 16 -5.28 -0.02 14.24
CA GLY A 16 -6.30 1.02 14.10
C GLY A 16 -7.45 0.63 13.17
N LEU A 17 -7.19 -0.15 12.13
CA LEU A 17 -8.20 -0.56 11.14
C LEU A 17 -9.15 -1.65 11.69
N ALA A 18 -8.63 -2.57 12.51
CA ALA A 18 -9.40 -3.67 13.10
C ALA A 18 -10.43 -3.24 14.17
N ALA A 19 -10.38 -1.99 14.63
CA ALA A 19 -11.27 -1.46 15.66
C ALA A 19 -12.47 -0.65 15.11
N ALA A 20 -12.62 -0.54 13.78
CA ALA A 20 -13.74 0.18 13.18
C ALA A 20 -15.06 -0.61 13.33
N PRO A 21 -16.10 -0.06 14.00
CA PRO A 21 -17.38 -0.75 14.13
C PRO A 21 -18.06 -0.87 12.76
N VAL A 22 -18.35 -2.10 12.32
CA VAL A 22 -19.15 -2.44 11.13
C VAL A 22 -20.65 -2.23 11.39
N ALA A 23 -21.02 -1.16 12.10
CA ALA A 23 -22.39 -0.85 12.47
C ALA A 23 -22.81 0.47 11.83
N GLY A 24 -23.08 0.44 10.52
CA GLY A 24 -23.66 1.58 9.82
C GLY A 24 -23.22 1.77 8.38
N LEU A 25 -23.16 0.70 7.57
CA LEU A 25 -23.04 0.86 6.12
C LEU A 25 -24.34 1.52 5.61
N PRO A 26 -24.29 2.74 5.05
CA PRO A 26 -25.46 3.35 4.43
C PRO A 26 -25.87 2.50 3.23
N VAL A 27 -27.18 2.31 3.06
CA VAL A 27 -27.75 1.80 1.81
C VAL A 27 -27.52 2.88 0.74
N ILE A 28 -26.45 2.76 -0.04
CA ILE A 28 -26.12 3.71 -1.12
C ILE A 28 -26.66 3.17 -2.44
N ALA A 29 -27.74 3.77 -2.90
CA ALA A 29 -28.28 3.57 -4.24
C ALA A 29 -27.39 4.29 -5.27
N GLY A 30 -26.69 3.50 -6.10
CA GLY A 30 -26.34 3.85 -7.49
C GLY A 30 -25.65 5.19 -7.77
N THR A 31 -24.55 5.54 -7.10
CA THR A 31 -23.65 6.60 -7.54
C THR A 31 -22.50 6.02 -8.37
N VAL A 32 -22.19 6.67 -9.50
CA VAL A 32 -21.16 6.29 -10.48
C VAL A 32 -19.82 6.02 -9.78
N ALA A 33 -19.19 4.89 -10.09
CA ALA A 33 -17.93 4.44 -9.49
C ALA A 33 -16.72 5.38 -9.71
N SER A 34 -16.86 6.48 -10.45
CA SER A 34 -15.77 7.39 -10.83
C SER A 34 -15.29 8.33 -9.72
N ASP A 35 -16.05 8.49 -8.64
CA ASP A 35 -15.81 9.56 -7.66
C ASP A 35 -15.29 9.03 -6.31
N ASP A 36 -14.95 7.74 -6.20
CA ASP A 36 -14.39 7.21 -4.96
C ASP A 36 -12.89 7.58 -4.85
N PRO A 37 -12.47 8.35 -3.82
CA PRO A 37 -11.10 8.84 -3.67
C PRO A 37 -10.07 7.71 -3.58
N ILE A 38 -10.49 6.50 -3.19
CA ILE A 38 -9.59 5.35 -3.10
C ILE A 38 -8.96 4.98 -4.45
N PHE A 39 -9.67 5.17 -5.56
CA PHE A 39 -9.11 4.86 -6.88
C PHE A 39 -7.94 5.79 -7.23
N ALA A 40 -8.06 7.07 -6.90
CA ALA A 40 -6.98 8.03 -7.09
C ALA A 40 -5.78 7.72 -6.18
N ALA A 41 -6.04 7.34 -4.92
CA ALA A 41 -4.98 6.98 -3.98
C ALA A 41 -4.22 5.71 -4.41
N ILE A 42 -4.92 4.66 -4.86
CA ILE A 42 -4.30 3.44 -5.39
C ILE A 42 -3.51 3.74 -6.66
N ALA A 43 -4.03 4.57 -7.57
CA ALA A 43 -3.32 4.94 -8.80
C ALA A 43 -2.01 5.68 -8.49
N GLU A 44 -2.04 6.61 -7.53
CA GLU A 44 -0.85 7.33 -7.10
C GLU A 44 0.18 6.42 -6.43
N GLN A 45 -0.27 5.51 -5.56
CA GLN A 45 0.61 4.52 -4.96
C GLN A 45 1.30 3.67 -6.03
N ARG A 46 0.56 3.19 -7.03
CA ARG A 46 1.12 2.38 -8.12
C ARG A 46 2.14 3.16 -8.95
N ARG A 47 1.88 4.45 -9.18
CA ARG A 47 2.83 5.35 -9.86
C ARG A 47 4.12 5.52 -9.05
N CYS A 48 4.01 5.76 -7.74
CA CYS A 48 5.18 5.90 -6.88
C CYS A 48 5.96 4.58 -6.75
N ASN A 49 5.27 3.43 -6.73
CA ASN A 49 5.92 2.11 -6.74
C ASN A 49 6.79 1.92 -7.98
N ALA A 50 6.23 2.18 -9.16
CA ALA A 50 6.99 2.07 -10.41
C ALA A 50 8.25 2.97 -10.42
N LEU A 51 8.15 4.19 -9.89
CA LEU A 51 9.30 5.09 -9.78
C LEU A 51 10.35 4.62 -8.77
N ALA A 52 9.92 4.02 -7.65
CA ALA A 52 10.83 3.44 -6.67
C ALA A 52 11.56 2.22 -7.24
N ASP A 53 10.84 1.35 -7.97
CA ASP A 53 11.41 0.20 -8.67
C ASP A 53 12.43 0.61 -9.74
N GLU A 54 12.11 1.61 -10.56
CA GLU A 54 13.03 2.17 -11.54
C GLU A 54 14.30 2.73 -10.89
N ALA A 55 14.17 3.45 -9.77
CA ALA A 55 15.30 3.99 -9.03
C ALA A 55 16.14 2.89 -8.36
N LEU A 56 15.52 1.82 -7.87
CA LEU A 56 16.22 0.66 -7.31
C LEU A 56 17.06 -0.04 -8.38
N VAL A 57 16.48 -0.30 -9.55
CA VAL A 57 17.18 -0.93 -10.68
C VAL A 57 18.36 -0.06 -11.13
N ALA A 58 18.17 1.26 -11.19
CA ALA A 58 19.25 2.19 -11.52
C ALA A 58 20.39 2.14 -10.48
N CYS A 59 20.05 2.13 -9.18
CA CYS A 59 21.01 2.04 -8.09
C CYS A 59 21.81 0.73 -8.14
N ILE A 60 21.13 -0.41 -8.29
CA ILE A 60 21.77 -1.73 -8.44
C ILE A 60 22.77 -1.72 -9.60
N ARG A 61 22.35 -1.20 -10.77
CA ARG A 61 23.22 -1.14 -11.94
C ARG A 61 24.47 -0.29 -11.70
N ILE A 62 24.33 0.87 -11.06
CA ILE A 62 25.46 1.76 -10.74
C ILE A 62 26.46 1.07 -9.80
N ILE A 63 25.96 0.32 -8.81
CA ILE A 63 26.77 -0.46 -7.89
C ILE A 63 27.48 -1.62 -8.62
N GLU A 64 26.76 -2.35 -9.48
CA GLU A 64 27.30 -3.47 -10.26
C GLU A 64 28.36 -3.03 -11.29
N GLU A 65 28.23 -1.83 -11.84
CA GLU A 65 29.19 -1.22 -12.78
C GLU A 65 30.46 -0.67 -12.08
N ASP A 66 30.60 -0.84 -10.75
CA ASP A 66 31.72 -0.33 -9.94
C ASP A 66 31.94 1.18 -10.16
N ALA A 67 30.84 1.93 -10.19
CA ALA A 67 30.86 3.37 -10.40
C ALA A 67 31.61 4.10 -9.27
N ALA A 68 31.99 5.35 -9.52
CA ALA A 68 32.57 6.20 -8.49
C ALA A 68 31.61 6.37 -7.30
N GLN A 69 32.17 6.48 -6.09
CA GLN A 69 31.39 6.60 -4.85
C GLN A 69 30.32 7.70 -4.90
N ASP A 70 30.65 8.86 -5.48
CA ASP A 70 29.71 9.99 -5.62
C ASP A 70 28.47 9.62 -6.46
N ALA A 71 28.64 8.77 -7.48
CA ALA A 71 27.53 8.31 -8.32
C ALA A 71 26.65 7.29 -7.60
N ILE A 72 27.24 6.47 -6.73
CA ILE A 72 26.50 5.55 -5.86
C ILE A 72 25.67 6.35 -4.86
N GLU A 73 26.26 7.35 -4.20
CA GLU A 73 25.57 8.21 -3.23
C GLU A 73 24.39 8.96 -3.88
N GLU A 74 24.57 9.53 -5.07
CA GLU A 74 23.49 10.18 -5.82
C GLU A 74 22.34 9.21 -6.16
N ALA A 75 22.68 7.97 -6.53
CA ALA A 75 21.68 6.94 -6.85
C ALA A 75 20.92 6.46 -5.60
N GLU A 76 21.62 6.29 -4.47
CA GLU A 76 21.02 5.94 -3.19
C GLU A 76 20.08 7.04 -2.69
N ASP A 77 20.47 8.31 -2.81
CA ASP A 77 19.63 9.46 -2.46
C ASP A 77 18.38 9.52 -3.34
N ALA A 78 18.53 9.33 -4.65
CA ALA A 78 17.41 9.29 -5.58
C ALA A 78 16.44 8.13 -5.26
N PHE A 79 16.97 6.93 -4.99
CA PHE A 79 16.17 5.79 -4.57
C PHE A 79 15.45 6.07 -3.24
N SER A 80 16.16 6.61 -2.25
CA SER A 80 15.61 6.96 -0.94
C SER A 80 14.42 7.95 -1.06
N GLU A 81 14.55 8.97 -1.90
CA GLU A 81 13.46 9.92 -2.17
C GLU A 81 12.23 9.24 -2.78
N LYS A 82 12.42 8.40 -3.80
CA LYS A 82 11.29 7.71 -4.45
C LYS A 82 10.66 6.66 -3.55
N ASN A 83 11.46 5.94 -2.78
CA ASN A 83 10.99 4.95 -1.82
C ASN A 83 10.18 5.61 -0.68
N LYS A 84 10.59 6.80 -0.23
CA LYS A 84 9.77 7.60 0.69
C LYS A 84 8.43 7.99 0.08
N ALA A 85 8.42 8.49 -1.15
CA ALA A 85 7.18 8.85 -1.85
C ALA A 85 6.26 7.64 -2.06
N TYR A 86 6.83 6.46 -2.31
CA TYR A 86 6.12 5.18 -2.33
C TYR A 86 5.42 4.90 -0.99
N PHE A 87 6.15 4.96 0.13
CA PHE A 87 5.56 4.72 1.46
C PHE A 87 4.49 5.76 1.82
N ASP A 88 4.71 7.04 1.52
CA ASP A 88 3.74 8.09 1.78
C ASP A 88 2.44 7.84 0.98
N ALA A 89 2.55 7.42 -0.28
CA ALA A 89 1.40 7.09 -1.13
C ALA A 89 0.68 5.80 -0.69
N GLU A 90 1.42 4.80 -0.21
CA GLU A 90 0.86 3.58 0.37
C GLU A 90 0.07 3.86 1.65
N ILE A 91 0.63 4.66 2.56
CA ILE A 91 -0.07 5.12 3.77
C ILE A 91 -1.34 5.88 3.38
N ALA A 92 -1.26 6.73 2.35
CA ALA A 92 -2.42 7.46 1.86
C ALA A 92 -3.51 6.51 1.30
N ALA A 93 -3.15 5.52 0.48
CA ALA A 93 -4.09 4.52 -0.03
C ALA A 93 -4.76 3.72 1.09
N LEU A 94 -3.98 3.24 2.06
CA LEU A 94 -4.46 2.45 3.20
C LEU A 94 -5.31 3.28 4.20
N SER A 95 -5.08 4.59 4.27
CA SER A 95 -5.83 5.51 5.11
C SER A 95 -7.04 6.12 4.42
N THR A 96 -7.17 5.94 3.10
CA THR A 96 -8.28 6.50 2.33
C THR A 96 -9.54 5.70 2.60
N ARG A 97 -10.55 6.36 3.18
CA ARG A 97 -11.85 5.74 3.44
C ARG A 97 -12.61 5.56 2.12
N PRO A 98 -12.93 4.33 1.69
CA PRO A 98 -13.79 4.12 0.54
C PRO A 98 -15.19 4.64 0.83
N MET A 99 -15.79 5.32 -0.14
CA MET A 99 -17.14 5.92 -0.03
C MET A 99 -18.21 5.10 -0.76
N THR A 100 -17.79 4.13 -1.57
CA THR A 100 -18.64 3.27 -2.37
C THR A 100 -18.27 1.81 -2.16
N PHE A 101 -19.18 0.93 -2.56
CA PHE A 101 -18.93 -0.51 -2.56
C PHE A 101 -17.76 -0.89 -3.49
N ALA A 102 -17.71 -0.31 -4.68
CA ALA A 102 -16.63 -0.53 -5.64
C ALA A 102 -15.27 -0.09 -5.06
N GLY A 103 -15.23 1.04 -4.36
CA GLY A 103 -14.05 1.51 -3.67
C GLY A 103 -13.60 0.61 -2.52
N ALA A 104 -14.55 0.06 -1.75
CA ALA A 104 -14.24 -0.89 -0.69
C ALA A 104 -13.63 -2.19 -1.25
N LEU A 105 -14.18 -2.70 -2.36
CA LEU A 105 -13.60 -3.83 -3.09
C LEU A 105 -12.19 -3.52 -3.62
N ALA A 106 -11.98 -2.31 -4.15
CA ALA A 106 -10.67 -1.88 -4.65
C ALA A 106 -9.61 -1.83 -3.53
N LEU A 107 -9.96 -1.30 -2.35
CA LEU A 107 -9.05 -1.28 -1.21
C LEU A 107 -8.71 -2.69 -0.71
N LEU A 108 -9.69 -3.60 -0.65
CA LEU A 108 -9.44 -4.98 -0.24
C LEU A 108 -8.56 -5.73 -1.25
N ALA A 109 -8.79 -5.55 -2.55
CA ALA A 109 -7.94 -6.12 -3.59
C ALA A 109 -6.50 -5.57 -3.51
N PHE A 110 -6.37 -4.25 -3.32
CA PHE A 110 -5.08 -3.60 -3.10
C PHE A 110 -4.34 -4.15 -1.87
N LEU A 111 -5.05 -4.37 -0.76
CA LEU A 111 -4.51 -5.00 0.45
C LEU A 111 -4.04 -6.43 0.20
N ALA A 112 -4.80 -7.22 -0.56
CA ALA A 112 -4.40 -8.59 -0.90
C ALA A 112 -3.13 -8.61 -1.75
N GLU A 113 -3.06 -7.77 -2.80
CA GLU A 113 -1.86 -7.60 -3.63
C GLU A 113 -0.65 -7.21 -2.78
N HIS A 114 -0.83 -6.27 -1.85
CA HIS A 114 0.24 -5.77 -0.99
C HIS A 114 0.74 -6.83 0.01
N LEU A 115 -0.16 -7.62 0.59
CA LEU A 115 0.19 -8.70 1.53
C LEU A 115 0.85 -9.90 0.85
N GLU A 116 0.62 -10.11 -0.44
CA GLU A 116 1.24 -11.19 -1.24
C GLU A 116 2.59 -10.77 -1.86
N GLY A 117 2.90 -9.48 -1.86
CA GLY A 117 4.05 -8.92 -2.57
C GLY A 117 5.42 -9.26 -1.95
N PRO A 118 6.51 -9.22 -2.76
CA PRO A 118 7.88 -9.53 -2.34
C PRO A 118 8.49 -8.51 -1.35
N HIS A 119 7.80 -7.40 -1.08
CA HIS A 119 8.21 -6.37 -0.11
C HIS A 119 7.66 -6.62 1.30
N SER A 120 7.01 -7.76 1.54
CA SER A 120 6.78 -8.27 2.89
C SER A 120 8.15 -8.53 3.51
N ASP A 121 8.56 -7.64 4.42
CA ASP A 121 9.83 -7.76 5.14
C ASP A 121 9.85 -9.16 5.78
N PRO A 122 10.84 -10.03 5.50
CA PRO A 122 10.87 -11.38 6.05
C PRO A 122 10.92 -11.42 7.59
N GLY A 123 11.14 -10.28 8.25
CA GLY A 123 11.00 -10.12 9.71
C GLY A 123 9.63 -9.61 10.19
N GLU A 124 8.78 -9.09 9.30
CA GLU A 124 7.39 -8.77 9.59
C GLU A 124 6.51 -9.96 9.17
N ASP A 125 6.41 -10.96 10.05
CA ASP A 125 5.35 -11.97 9.99
C ASP A 125 4.00 -11.24 9.98
N TYR A 126 3.47 -10.99 8.78
CA TYR A 126 2.06 -10.74 8.63
C TYR A 126 1.36 -12.01 9.11
N PRO A 127 0.44 -11.92 10.08
CA PRO A 127 -0.27 -13.11 10.50
C PRO A 127 -1.01 -13.64 9.26
N GLU A 128 -0.64 -14.84 8.77
CA GLU A 128 -1.37 -15.56 7.71
C GLU A 128 -2.91 -15.48 7.86
N PRO A 129 -3.49 -15.47 9.08
CA PRO A 129 -4.92 -15.23 9.28
C PRO A 129 -5.47 -13.93 8.68
N LEU A 130 -4.68 -12.86 8.59
CA LEU A 130 -5.12 -11.56 8.06
C LEU A 130 -5.32 -11.60 6.55
N LEU A 131 -4.38 -12.18 5.81
CA LEU A 131 -4.50 -12.36 4.36
C LEU A 131 -5.70 -13.27 4.03
N GLY A 132 -5.86 -14.37 4.77
CA GLY A 132 -7.03 -15.24 4.66
C GLY A 132 -8.34 -14.52 4.97
N ALA A 133 -8.37 -13.62 5.97
CA ALA A 133 -9.55 -12.82 6.31
C ALA A 133 -9.92 -11.81 5.21
N VAL A 134 -8.93 -11.15 4.61
CA VAL A 134 -9.14 -10.21 3.48
C VAL A 134 -9.70 -10.93 2.26
N HIS A 135 -9.13 -12.09 1.90
CA HIS A 135 -9.64 -12.92 0.79
C HIS A 135 -11.06 -13.43 1.04
N ASN A 136 -11.36 -13.90 2.26
CA ASN A 136 -12.70 -14.35 2.61
C ASN A 136 -13.72 -13.20 2.56
N ALA A 137 -13.35 -12.01 3.03
CA ALA A 137 -14.19 -10.82 2.93
C ALA A 137 -14.46 -10.46 1.46
N LEU A 138 -13.43 -10.46 0.60
CA LEU A 138 -13.57 -10.23 -0.84
C LEU A 138 -14.56 -11.23 -1.48
N ALA A 139 -14.38 -12.53 -1.22
CA ALA A 139 -15.20 -13.58 -1.81
C ALA A 139 -16.68 -13.47 -1.41
N VAL A 140 -16.96 -13.17 -0.13
CA VAL A 140 -18.33 -12.96 0.34
C VAL A 140 -18.94 -11.74 -0.33
N ILE A 141 -18.22 -10.61 -0.34
CA ILE A 141 -18.70 -9.34 -0.90
C ILE A 141 -19.01 -9.47 -2.40
N GLN A 142 -18.14 -10.14 -3.17
CA GLN A 142 -18.33 -10.38 -4.59
C GLN A 142 -19.53 -11.29 -4.90
N ARG A 143 -19.76 -12.32 -4.07
CA ARG A 143 -20.91 -13.22 -4.22
C ARG A 143 -22.24 -12.49 -4.01
N GLU A 144 -22.32 -11.65 -2.99
CA GLU A 144 -23.53 -10.88 -2.69
C GLU A 144 -23.83 -9.81 -3.76
N ALA A 145 -22.81 -9.29 -4.46
CA ALA A 145 -23.00 -8.35 -5.57
C ALA A 145 -23.60 -8.98 -6.85
N GLN A 146 -23.61 -10.31 -6.95
CA GLN A 146 -24.09 -11.08 -8.11
C GLN A 146 -25.47 -11.70 -7.91
N SER A 147 -26.05 -11.61 -6.70
CA SER A 147 -27.37 -12.16 -6.35
C SER A 147 -28.46 -11.10 -6.44
#